data_AF-A0A416VXT1-F1
#
_entry.id   AF-A0A416VXT1-F1
#
_cell.length_a   1.000
_cell.length_b   1.000
_cell.length_c   1.000
_cell.angle_alpha   90.00
_cell.angle_beta   90.00
_cell.angle_gamma   90.00
#
_symmetry.space_group_name_H-M   'P 1'
#
loop_
_entity.id
_entity.type
_entity.pdbx_description
1 polymer ?
#
loop_
_entity_poly.entity_id
_entity_poly.type
_entity_poly.pdbx_seq_one_letter_code
_entity_poly.pdbx_strand_id
1 'polypeptide(L)'
;MTAKQDAVINELNIKVERLIKLYISSLDKNREKDSEIKELRGRIEQMKSENMKLHEEIKTLKVATAISTGEGSSEAKNRISQLVREIDKCIALLNN
;
A
#
# COMPACT_ATOMS: atom_id res chain seq x y z
N MET A 1 -17.22 -21.34 -57.40
CA MET A 1 -16.00 -21.65 -56.63
C MET A 1 -15.82 -23.17 -56.62
N THR A 2 -14.59 -23.67 -56.53
CA THR A 2 -14.34 -25.13 -56.50
C THR A 2 -14.50 -25.65 -55.08
N ALA A 3 -15.00 -26.89 -54.89
CA ALA A 3 -15.23 -27.48 -53.56
C ALA A 3 -14.01 -27.45 -52.62
N LYS A 4 -12.80 -27.45 -53.21
CA LYS A 4 -11.54 -27.31 -52.47
C LYS A 4 -11.33 -25.91 -51.90
N GLN A 5 -11.75 -24.87 -52.62
CA GLN A 5 -11.69 -23.48 -52.13
C GLN A 5 -12.68 -23.27 -50.98
N ASP A 6 -13.89 -23.82 -51.08
CA ASP A 6 -14.90 -23.70 -50.02
C ASP A 6 -14.48 -24.41 -48.73
N ALA A 7 -13.82 -25.57 -48.83
CA ALA A 7 -13.27 -26.28 -47.66
C ALA A 7 -12.19 -25.47 -46.93
N VAL A 8 -11.27 -24.85 -47.69
CA VAL A 8 -10.20 -24.00 -47.12
C VAL A 8 -10.78 -22.75 -46.46
N ILE A 9 -11.76 -22.11 -47.09
CA ILE A 9 -12.43 -20.93 -46.51
C ILE A 9 -13.16 -21.32 -45.22
N ASN A 10 -13.84 -22.46 -45.19
CA ASN A 10 -14.54 -22.91 -43.98
C ASN A 10 -13.56 -23.23 -42.83
N GLU A 11 -12.45 -23.90 -43.12
CA GLU A 11 -11.41 -24.16 -42.11
C GLU A 11 -10.81 -22.86 -41.57
N LEU A 12 -10.57 -21.88 -42.45
CA LEU A 12 -10.07 -20.57 -42.05
C LEU A 12 -11.08 -19.85 -41.15
N ASN A 13 -12.36 -19.85 -41.49
CA ASN A 13 -13.41 -19.24 -40.67
C ASN A 13 -13.46 -19.86 -39.28
N ILE A 14 -13.40 -21.19 -39.17
CA ILE A 14 -13.36 -21.89 -37.87
C ILE A 14 -12.14 -21.45 -37.04
N LYS A 15 -10.96 -21.34 -37.67
CA LYS A 15 -9.74 -20.90 -36.99
C LYS A 15 -9.85 -19.45 -36.53
N VAL A 16 -10.40 -18.56 -37.35
CA VAL A 16 -10.62 -17.14 -37.02
C VAL A 16 -11.61 -17.01 -35.87
N GLU A 17 -12.74 -17.71 -35.90
CA GLU A 17 -13.71 -17.72 -34.80
C GLU A 17 -13.09 -18.22 -33.49
N ARG A 18 -12.29 -19.28 -33.55
CA ARG A 18 -11.57 -19.78 -32.38
C ARG A 18 -10.59 -18.74 -31.84
N LEU A 19 -9.86 -18.06 -32.73
CA LEU A 19 -8.91 -17.03 -32.34
C LEU A 19 -9.63 -15.85 -31.67
N ILE A 20 -10.77 -15.41 -32.21
CA ILE A 20 -11.59 -14.35 -31.62
C ILE A 20 -12.08 -14.75 -30.22
N LYS A 21 -12.58 -15.98 -30.04
CA LYS A 21 -13.02 -16.48 -28.73
C LYS A 21 -11.88 -16.50 -27.71
N LEU A 22 -10.70 -16.96 -28.12
CA LEU A 22 -9.51 -16.96 -27.26
C LEU A 22 -9.06 -15.55 -26.89
N TYR A 23 -9.09 -14.62 -27.84
CA TYR A 23 -8.75 -13.23 -27.61
C TYR A 23 -9.71 -12.57 -26.62
N ILE A 24 -11.02 -12.73 -26.79
CA ILE A 24 -12.03 -12.20 -25.87
C ILE A 24 -11.83 -12.78 -24.46
N SER A 25 -11.66 -14.10 -24.34
CA SER A 25 -11.40 -14.74 -23.05
C SER A 25 -10.12 -14.24 -22.39
N SER A 26 -9.06 -14.00 -23.17
CA SER A 26 -7.82 -13.43 -22.66
C SER A 26 -8.00 -11.99 -22.20
N LEU A 27 -8.79 -11.18 -22.92
CA LEU A 27 -9.08 -9.80 -22.56
C LEU A 27 -9.89 -9.73 -21.26
N ASP A 28 -10.89 -10.60 -21.09
CA ASP A 28 -11.70 -10.65 -19.88
C ASP A 28 -10.88 -11.07 -18.66
N LYS A 29 -10.02 -12.09 -18.81
CA LYS A 29 -9.06 -12.48 -17.75
C LYS A 29 -8.11 -11.36 -17.38
N ASN A 30 -7.66 -10.57 -18.36
CA ASN A 30 -6.78 -9.44 -18.10
C ASN A 30 -7.50 -8.35 -17.31
N ARG A 31 -8.76 -8.05 -17.66
CA ARG A 31 -9.60 -7.10 -16.92
C ARG A 31 -9.87 -7.55 -15.49
N GLU A 32 -10.15 -8.83 -15.29
CA GLU A 32 -10.36 -9.42 -13.96
C GLU A 32 -9.10 -9.27 -13.11
N LYS A 33 -7.92 -9.60 -13.66
CA LYS A 33 -6.63 -9.41 -12.99
C LYS A 33 -6.35 -7.95 -12.67
N ASP A 34 -6.64 -7.03 -13.58
CA ASP A 34 -6.47 -5.59 -13.32
C ASP A 34 -7.37 -5.12 -12.17
N SER A 35 -8.59 -5.67 -12.07
CA SER A 35 -9.50 -5.39 -10.95
C SER A 35 -8.95 -5.93 -9.63
N GLU A 36 -8.48 -7.18 -9.62
CA GLU A 36 -7.88 -7.82 -8.44
C GLU A 36 -6.63 -7.04 -7.97
N ILE A 37 -5.77 -6.60 -8.90
CA ILE A 37 -4.60 -5.78 -8.57
C ILE A 37 -5.01 -4.46 -7.91
N LYS A 38 -6.07 -3.80 -8.41
CA LYS A 38 -6.56 -2.55 -7.80
C LYS A 38 -7.09 -2.79 -6.39
N GLU A 39 -7.86 -3.86 -6.18
CA GLU A 39 -8.39 -4.22 -4.86
C GLU A 39 -7.26 -4.52 -3.87
N LEU A 40 -6.31 -5.37 -4.26
CA LEU A 40 -5.16 -5.73 -3.43
C LEU A 40 -4.31 -4.51 -3.07
N ARG A 41 -4.09 -3.59 -4.00
CA ARG A 41 -3.40 -2.32 -3.73
C ARG A 41 -4.16 -1.47 -2.71
N GLY A 42 -5.50 -1.37 -2.84
CA GLY A 42 -6.34 -0.68 -1.86
C GLY A 42 -6.21 -1.28 -0.45
N ARG A 43 -6.25 -2.61 -0.36
CA ARG A 43 -6.09 -3.34 0.90
C ARG A 43 -4.71 -3.13 1.53
N ILE A 44 -3.64 -3.12 0.73
CA ILE A 44 -2.28 -2.83 1.21
C ILE A 44 -2.20 -1.43 1.82
N GLU A 45 -2.75 -0.42 1.15
CA GLU A 45 -2.73 0.96 1.68
C GLU A 45 -3.55 1.11 2.96
N GLN A 46 -4.70 0.43 3.04
CA GLN A 46 -5.49 0.37 4.28
C GLN A 46 -4.68 -0.27 5.42
N MET A 47 -4.08 -1.43 5.19
CA MET A 47 -3.29 -2.13 6.21
C MET A 47 -2.06 -1.33 6.65
N LYS A 48 -1.41 -0.61 5.74
CA LYS A 48 -0.31 0.31 6.09
C LYS A 48 -0.80 1.44 7.00
N SER A 49 -1.92 2.06 6.67
CA SER A 49 -2.52 3.13 7.49
C SER A 49 -2.88 2.64 8.88
N GLU A 50 -3.51 1.47 8.98
CA GLU A 50 -3.82 0.83 10.27
C GLU A 50 -2.56 0.49 11.06
N ASN A 51 -1.52 -0.02 10.40
CA ASN A 51 -0.24 -0.32 11.05
C ASN A 51 0.42 0.94 11.61
N MET A 52 0.42 2.04 10.86
CA MET A 52 0.93 3.33 11.32
C MET A 52 0.17 3.84 12.55
N LYS A 53 -1.17 3.75 12.54
CA LYS A 53 -2.00 4.14 13.69
C LYS A 53 -1.68 3.31 14.92
N LEU A 54 -1.65 1.98 14.78
CA LEU A 54 -1.33 1.07 15.88
C LEU A 54 0.10 1.32 16.41
N HIS A 55 1.05 1.63 15.54
CA HIS A 55 2.41 1.96 15.95
C HIS A 55 2.45 3.23 16.81
N GLU A 56 1.70 4.27 16.41
CA GLU A 56 1.61 5.50 17.19
C GLU A 56 0.87 5.27 18.51
N GLU A 57 -0.22 4.51 18.53
CA GLU A 57 -0.93 4.14 19.77
C GLU A 57 -0.01 3.37 20.74
N ILE A 58 0.77 2.40 20.24
CA ILE A 58 1.75 1.67 21.06
C ILE A 58 2.79 2.62 21.63
N LYS A 59 3.28 3.58 20.83
CA LYS A 59 4.26 4.58 21.29
C LYS A 59 3.66 5.46 22.37
N THR A 60 2.42 5.94 22.20
CA THR A 60 1.69 6.71 23.22
C THR A 60 1.52 5.90 24.50
N LEU A 61 1.10 4.63 24.41
CA LEU A 61 0.94 3.75 25.56
C LEU A 61 2.26 3.51 26.29
N LYS A 62 3.37 3.27 25.57
CA LYS A 62 4.69 3.12 26.17
C LYS A 62 5.11 4.36 26.96
N VAL A 63 4.88 5.55 26.42
CA VAL A 63 5.15 6.81 27.12
C VAL A 63 4.27 6.93 28.36
N ALA A 64 2.97 6.66 28.26
CA ALA A 64 2.05 6.70 29.40
C ALA A 64 2.45 5.71 30.50
N THR A 65 2.82 4.49 30.14
CA THR A 65 3.28 3.46 31.09
C THR A 65 4.58 3.88 31.75
N ALA A 66 5.56 4.39 31.01
CA ALA A 66 6.83 4.86 31.57
C ALA A 66 6.65 6.00 32.58
N ILE A 67 5.68 6.89 32.34
CA ILE A 67 5.30 7.94 33.30
C ILE A 67 4.63 7.32 34.54
N SER A 68 3.75 6.33 34.36
CA SER A 68 2.99 5.68 35.44
C SER A 68 3.83 4.76 36.35
N THR A 69 4.88 4.11 35.83
CA THR A 69 5.68 3.14 36.60
C THR A 69 6.85 3.78 37.36
N GLY A 70 7.07 5.09 37.22
CA GLY A 70 8.11 5.82 37.97
C GLY A 70 9.55 5.58 37.49
N GLU A 71 9.87 4.47 36.82
CA GLU A 71 11.16 4.22 36.18
C GLU A 71 11.42 5.16 35.00
N GLY A 72 10.37 5.52 34.24
CA GLY A 72 10.45 6.52 33.18
C GLY A 72 10.56 7.97 33.70
N SER A 73 10.43 8.23 35.00
CA SER A 73 10.55 9.58 35.55
C SER A 73 11.95 10.15 35.33
N SER A 74 12.99 9.32 35.44
CA SER A 74 14.39 9.73 35.21
C SER A 74 14.69 9.92 33.72
N GLU A 75 14.28 8.97 32.87
CA GLU A 75 14.50 9.06 31.42
C GLU A 75 13.67 10.18 30.78
N ALA A 76 12.40 10.35 31.20
CA ALA A 76 11.55 11.47 30.79
C ALA A 76 12.09 12.81 31.32
N LYS A 77 12.61 12.88 32.55
CA LYS A 77 13.32 14.08 33.03
C LYS A 77 14.50 14.41 32.14
N ASN A 78 15.29 13.42 31.75
CA ASN A 78 16.46 13.63 30.89
C ASN A 78 16.04 14.13 29.50
N ARG A 79 14.98 13.56 28.93
CA ARG A 79 14.42 13.96 27.64
C ARG A 79 13.83 15.37 27.67
N ILE A 80 13.05 15.69 28.71
CA ILE A 80 12.53 17.04 28.95
C ILE A 80 13.69 18.04 29.13
N SER A 81 14.73 17.68 29.89
CA SER A 81 15.91 18.54 30.10
C SER A 81 16.74 18.73 28.82
N GLN A 82 16.71 17.79 27.87
CA GLN A 82 17.31 17.97 26.55
C GLN A 82 16.47 18.91 25.69
N LEU A 83 15.15 18.71 25.64
CA LEU A 83 14.22 19.57 24.90
C LEU A 83 14.26 21.03 25.39
N VAL A 84 14.31 21.25 26.70
CA VAL A 84 14.43 22.61 27.28
C VAL A 84 15.76 23.27 26.87
N ARG A 85 16.88 22.52 26.90
CA ARG A 85 18.17 23.05 26.45
C ARG A 85 18.20 23.40 24.96
N GLU A 86 17.52 22.64 24.13
CA GLU A 86 17.38 22.97 22.70
C GLU A 86 16.53 24.22 22.50
N ILE A 87 15.44 24.37 23.25
CA ILE A 87 14.60 25.57 23.24
C ILE A 87 15.41 26.80 23.67
N ASP A 88 16.16 26.72 24.78
CA ASP A 88 17.02 27.82 25.25
C ASP A 88 18.07 28.20 24.21
N LYS A 89 18.65 27.21 23.52
CA LYS A 89 19.62 27.45 22.44
C LYS A 89 18.97 28.15 21.25
N CYS A 90 17.74 27.77 20.88
CA CYS A 90 16.97 28.46 19.84
C CYS A 90 16.58 29.89 20.26
N ILE A 91 16.20 30.12 21.52
CA ILE A 91 15.89 31.46 22.05
C ILE A 91 17.15 32.35 22.04
N ALA A 92 18.30 31.82 22.41
CA ALA A 92 19.57 32.55 22.36
C ALA A 92 19.98 32.93 20.93
N LEU A 93 19.65 32.09 19.95
CA LEU A 93 19.84 32.39 18.52
C LEU A 93 18.85 33.43 17.98
N LEU A 94 17.70 33.63 18.64
CA LEU A 94 16.70 34.64 18.27
C LEU A 94 16.91 36.01 18.93
N ASN A 95 17.69 36.07 20.01
CA ASN A 95 18.00 37.30 20.76
C ASN A 95 19.36 37.93 20.37
N ASN A 96 19.93 37.47 19.25
CA ASN A 96 20.99 38.13 18.47
C ASN A 96 20.50 38.31 17.03
#